data_AF-A0A917E6S5-F1
#
_entry.id   AF-A0A917E6S5-F1
#
_cell.length_a   1.000
_cell.length_b   1.000
_cell.length_c   1.000
_cell.angle_alpha   90.00
_cell.angle_beta   90.00
_cell.angle_gamma   90.00
#
_symmetry.space_group_name_H-M   'P 1'
#
loop_
_entity.id
_entity.type
_entity.pdbx_description
1 polymer ?
#
loop_
_entity_poly.entity_id
_entity_poly.type
_entity_poly.pdbx_seq_one_letter_code
_entity_poly.pdbx_strand_id
1 'polypeptide(L)'
;MLRAMQAAVAALLLASAPVALVPAQAWASDLADAYNHQTDASFRTGMQIRLAWTGDYAGDFSGSVDARSLRAIRDFQARHGMEANGVISEDFLQLLIAKSDAARAAVGFDLVDDATTGLRVALPLALVSDDGSTPVGHVWRSADRAIEIETVRLTGTEGDIDAVHAMLSQPSATRSVTSDVATEGGFTVAGVEGGRPYLMRFKGVAGDVRGFGISYDPSQREAMLSYATVAANLFDPDIPQVQDPVVTAGLDPAPTGAVPDAARTRGERFRSLLDAKARPDGESGTAPAATETASSGTGFVVSNDGWVLTNAHVAGACRAVMVGDKGLADKVLVDEANDVAAVHVGAKLGKPLAIAGDMPRLGEDVLALGFPLRSILADSLNVTRGNVSSLRGLSNDPRYLQISAPVQPGNSGGPLVDLTGRVVGIVTAKLDAIAVADATGDIPQSINFAIRPDAAARFLKDKGIRFASAPASKNFASVADTTAGIADSVMPILCLDAER
;
A
#
# COMPACT_ATOMS: atom_id res chain seq x y z
N MET A 1 -33.51 68.48 -18.27
CA MET A 1 -34.76 67.98 -17.65
C MET A 1 -35.47 67.10 -18.67
N LEU A 2 -35.79 65.87 -18.25
CA LEU A 2 -36.69 64.91 -18.89
C LEU A 2 -36.50 64.67 -20.39
N ARG A 3 -35.77 63.60 -20.69
CA ARG A 3 -36.37 62.45 -21.42
C ARG A 3 -35.55 61.21 -21.09
N ALA A 4 -35.94 60.63 -19.97
CA ALA A 4 -35.57 59.29 -19.57
C ALA A 4 -36.42 58.27 -20.36
N MET A 5 -35.86 57.07 -20.44
CA MET A 5 -36.52 55.78 -20.66
C MET A 5 -36.87 55.37 -22.10
N GLN A 6 -36.45 54.14 -22.40
CA GLN A 6 -36.78 53.27 -23.54
C GLN A 6 -35.87 53.34 -24.77
N ALA A 7 -34.69 52.73 -24.63
CA ALA A 7 -34.09 51.90 -25.69
C ALA A 7 -33.31 50.75 -25.01
N ALA A 8 -34.07 49.89 -24.33
CA ALA A 8 -33.63 48.53 -24.10
C ALA A 8 -33.82 47.75 -25.41
N VAL A 9 -32.98 46.73 -25.60
CA VAL A 9 -33.01 45.70 -26.66
C VAL A 9 -32.05 45.93 -27.83
N ALA A 10 -31.07 45.01 -27.89
CA ALA A 10 -30.31 44.56 -29.05
C ALA A 10 -29.25 45.49 -29.66
N ALA A 11 -28.07 45.52 -29.04
CA ALA A 11 -26.79 45.43 -29.76
C ALA A 11 -25.61 45.24 -28.78
N LEU A 12 -25.70 44.23 -27.90
CA LEU A 12 -24.52 43.68 -27.22
C LEU A 12 -24.38 42.23 -27.71
N LEU A 13 -23.82 42.08 -28.91
CA LEU A 13 -23.42 40.78 -29.45
C LEU A 13 -21.90 40.72 -29.52
N LEU A 14 -21.40 39.72 -28.80
CA LEU A 14 -20.26 38.87 -29.15
C LEU A 14 -18.86 39.47 -29.06
N ALA A 15 -18.35 39.48 -27.82
CA ALA A 15 -16.98 39.04 -27.58
C ALA A 15 -16.94 38.29 -26.24
N SER A 16 -17.59 37.13 -26.18
CA SER A 16 -17.24 36.11 -25.20
C SER A 16 -15.83 35.63 -25.56
N ALA A 17 -14.81 36.22 -24.94
CA ALA A 17 -13.49 35.59 -24.93
C ALA A 17 -13.68 34.17 -24.37
N PRO A 18 -13.13 33.13 -25.02
CA PRO A 18 -13.20 31.80 -24.46
C PRO A 18 -12.53 31.88 -23.08
N VAL A 19 -13.28 31.54 -22.03
CA VAL A 19 -12.67 31.08 -20.79
C VAL A 19 -11.73 29.97 -21.25
N ALA A 20 -10.41 30.22 -21.16
CA ALA A 20 -9.44 29.20 -21.48
C ALA A 20 -9.77 28.03 -20.56
N LEU A 21 -10.35 26.97 -21.13
CA LEU A 21 -10.48 25.69 -20.48
C LEU A 21 -9.07 25.33 -20.06
N VAL A 22 -8.80 25.43 -18.76
CA VAL A 22 -7.68 24.70 -18.18
C VAL A 22 -7.94 23.25 -18.59
N PRO A 23 -7.09 22.62 -19.41
CA PRO A 23 -7.37 21.29 -19.89
C PRO A 23 -7.49 20.38 -18.67
N ALA A 24 -8.51 19.50 -18.66
CA ALA A 24 -8.73 18.51 -17.59
C ALA A 24 -7.48 17.66 -17.26
N GLN A 25 -6.49 17.65 -18.16
CA GLN A 25 -5.17 17.09 -17.95
C GLN A 25 -4.37 17.71 -16.79
N ALA A 26 -4.52 19.00 -16.50
CA ALA A 26 -3.77 19.65 -15.42
C ALA A 26 -4.26 19.27 -14.01
N TRP A 27 -5.49 18.75 -13.87
CA TRP A 27 -6.05 18.27 -12.60
C TRP A 27 -5.82 16.76 -12.42
N ALA A 28 -5.64 16.03 -13.53
CA ALA A 28 -5.36 14.60 -13.52
C ALA A 28 -3.91 14.28 -13.14
N SER A 29 -2.94 15.14 -13.49
CA SER A 29 -1.54 14.98 -13.06
C SER A 29 -1.41 15.12 -11.55
N ASP A 30 -1.99 16.17 -10.97
CA ASP A 30 -1.86 16.47 -9.54
C ASP A 30 -2.49 15.38 -8.64
N LEU A 31 -3.55 14.71 -9.11
CA LEU A 31 -4.24 13.66 -8.37
C LEU A 31 -3.53 12.30 -8.47
N ALA A 32 -3.01 11.95 -9.65
CA ALA A 32 -2.19 10.75 -9.83
C ALA A 32 -0.91 10.84 -8.97
N ASP A 33 -0.24 11.99 -9.02
CA ASP A 33 0.94 12.27 -8.22
C ASP A 33 0.61 12.21 -6.72
N ALA A 34 -0.52 12.77 -6.30
CA ALA A 34 -0.98 12.66 -4.91
C ALA A 34 -1.15 11.19 -4.49
N TYR A 35 -1.80 10.33 -5.28
CA TYR A 35 -1.90 8.91 -4.94
C TYR A 35 -0.54 8.23 -4.87
N ASN A 36 0.32 8.44 -5.86
CA ASN A 36 1.64 7.82 -5.89
C ASN A 36 2.53 8.21 -4.71
N HIS A 37 2.36 9.43 -4.18
CA HIS A 37 3.15 9.94 -3.07
C HIS A 37 2.52 9.75 -1.69
N GLN A 38 1.19 9.63 -1.60
CA GLN A 38 0.46 9.69 -0.32
C GLN A 38 -0.22 8.38 0.07
N THR A 39 -0.18 7.36 -0.78
CA THR A 39 -0.72 6.03 -0.48
C THR A 39 0.38 4.97 -0.60
N ASP A 40 0.15 3.77 -0.11
CA ASP A 40 1.12 2.67 -0.23
C ASP A 40 1.07 2.03 -1.62
N ALA A 41 2.23 1.55 -2.09
CA ALA A 41 2.29 0.81 -3.35
C ALA A 41 1.43 -0.47 -3.30
N SER A 42 1.41 -1.16 -2.15
CA SER A 42 0.53 -2.29 -1.90
C SER A 42 -0.93 -1.88 -2.02
N PHE A 43 -1.38 -0.83 -1.34
CA PHE A 43 -2.74 -0.30 -1.48
C PHE A 43 -3.10 -0.02 -2.95
N ARG A 44 -2.23 0.65 -3.71
CA ARG A 44 -2.48 0.98 -5.12
C ARG A 44 -2.51 -0.27 -6.01
N THR A 45 -1.64 -1.25 -5.75
CA THR A 45 -1.67 -2.57 -6.40
C THR A 45 -2.98 -3.31 -6.09
N GLY A 46 -3.41 -3.34 -4.83
CA GLY A 46 -4.68 -3.93 -4.40
C GLY A 46 -5.88 -3.27 -5.05
N MET A 47 -5.84 -1.94 -5.20
CA MET A 47 -6.87 -1.17 -5.89
C MET A 47 -6.92 -1.54 -7.37
N GLN A 48 -5.77 -1.60 -8.05
CA GLN A 48 -5.69 -2.00 -9.46
C GLN A 48 -6.21 -3.42 -9.69
N ILE A 49 -5.86 -4.37 -8.80
CA ILE A 49 -6.36 -5.74 -8.84
C ILE A 49 -7.89 -5.75 -8.69
N ARG A 50 -8.43 -5.02 -7.71
CA ARG A 50 -9.88 -4.99 -7.46
C ARG A 50 -10.65 -4.29 -8.57
N LEU A 51 -10.10 -3.23 -9.17
CA LEU A 51 -10.66 -2.59 -10.36
C LEU A 51 -10.61 -3.51 -11.59
N ALA A 52 -9.62 -4.41 -11.68
CA ALA A 52 -9.58 -5.42 -12.74
C ALA A 52 -10.68 -6.47 -12.55
N TRP A 53 -10.95 -6.88 -11.31
CA TRP A 53 -12.08 -7.76 -10.98
C TRP A 53 -13.44 -7.16 -11.30
N THR A 54 -13.58 -5.83 -11.26
CA THR A 54 -14.83 -5.13 -11.63
C THR A 54 -14.89 -4.76 -13.12
N GLY A 55 -13.84 -5.08 -13.88
CA GLY A 55 -13.73 -4.86 -15.33
C GLY A 55 -13.30 -3.46 -15.74
N ASP A 56 -12.88 -2.61 -14.80
CA ASP A 56 -12.51 -1.21 -15.06
C ASP A 56 -11.03 -1.03 -15.37
N TYR A 57 -10.17 -1.95 -14.93
CA TYR A 57 -8.72 -1.83 -15.09
C TYR A 57 -8.10 -3.04 -15.81
N ALA A 58 -7.36 -2.76 -16.88
CA ALA A 58 -6.65 -3.76 -17.70
C ALA A 58 -5.17 -3.41 -17.91
N GLY A 59 -4.58 -2.64 -16.98
CA GLY A 59 -3.14 -2.35 -16.96
C GLY A 59 -2.38 -3.25 -15.99
N ASP A 60 -1.07 -3.01 -15.89
CA ASP A 60 -0.19 -3.76 -15.01
C ASP A 60 -0.46 -3.41 -13.54
N PHE A 61 -0.40 -4.39 -12.65
CA PHE A 61 -0.59 -4.19 -11.20
C PHE A 61 0.66 -3.64 -10.50
N SER A 62 1.30 -2.66 -11.13
CA SER A 62 2.55 -2.03 -10.69
C SER A 62 2.42 -1.22 -9.40
N GLY A 63 1.19 -0.94 -8.98
CA GLY A 63 0.92 0.02 -7.92
C GLY A 63 1.22 1.45 -8.34
N SER A 64 1.60 1.75 -9.58
CA SER A 64 1.71 3.14 -10.06
C SER A 64 0.35 3.63 -10.57
N VAL A 65 -0.17 4.70 -9.97
CA VAL A 65 -1.42 5.35 -10.41
C VAL A 65 -1.08 6.33 -11.52
N ASP A 66 -1.39 5.91 -12.74
CA ASP A 66 -1.24 6.67 -13.97
C ASP A 66 -2.60 7.15 -14.51
N ALA A 67 -2.58 7.74 -15.71
CA ALA A 67 -3.81 8.18 -16.36
C ALA A 67 -4.80 7.02 -16.62
N ARG A 68 -4.32 5.77 -16.76
CA ARG A 68 -5.18 4.59 -16.94
C ARG A 68 -5.87 4.23 -15.64
N SER A 69 -5.14 4.22 -14.53
CA SER A 69 -5.66 3.94 -13.19
C SER A 69 -6.71 4.98 -12.78
N LEU A 70 -6.45 6.27 -13.01
CA LEU A 70 -7.42 7.32 -12.74
C LEU A 70 -8.69 7.22 -13.61
N ARG A 71 -8.57 6.80 -14.87
CA ARG A 71 -9.74 6.54 -15.72
C ARG A 71 -10.57 5.39 -15.16
N ALA A 72 -9.94 4.28 -14.78
CA ALA A 72 -10.63 3.14 -14.19
C ALA A 72 -11.42 3.51 -12.91
N ILE A 73 -10.83 4.32 -12.03
CA ILE A 73 -11.52 4.82 -10.83
C ILE A 73 -12.77 5.63 -11.22
N ARG A 74 -12.63 6.57 -12.17
CA ARG A 74 -13.73 7.42 -12.63
C ARG A 74 -14.83 6.63 -13.34
N ASP A 75 -14.45 5.65 -14.14
CA ASP A 75 -15.38 4.79 -14.86
C ASP A 75 -16.18 3.94 -13.86
N PHE A 76 -15.52 3.34 -12.86
CA PHE A 76 -16.19 2.63 -11.76
C PHE A 76 -17.17 3.56 -11.02
N GLN A 77 -16.71 4.76 -10.63
CA GLN A 77 -17.56 5.76 -9.96
C GLN A 77 -18.80 6.09 -10.80
N ALA A 78 -18.62 6.39 -12.09
CA ALA A 78 -19.71 6.73 -13.00
C ALA A 78 -20.70 5.58 -13.14
N ARG A 79 -20.22 4.35 -13.35
CA ARG A 79 -21.07 3.14 -13.48
C ARG A 79 -21.89 2.85 -12.23
N HIS A 80 -21.43 3.30 -11.07
CA HIS A 80 -22.08 3.09 -9.78
C HIS A 80 -22.78 4.34 -9.22
N GLY A 81 -22.97 5.38 -10.04
CA GLY A 81 -23.74 6.57 -9.67
C GLY A 81 -23.03 7.50 -8.68
N MET A 82 -21.72 7.36 -8.52
CA MET A 82 -20.86 8.26 -7.74
C MET A 82 -20.37 9.41 -8.63
N GLU A 83 -19.89 10.49 -8.00
CA GLU A 83 -19.23 11.56 -8.74
C GLU A 83 -17.91 11.03 -9.35
N ALA A 84 -17.79 11.06 -10.68
CA ALA A 84 -16.64 10.54 -11.43
C ALA A 84 -15.43 11.50 -11.39
N ASN A 85 -15.02 11.89 -10.19
CA ASN A 85 -13.95 12.85 -9.94
C ASN A 85 -12.57 12.18 -9.82
N GLY A 86 -12.51 10.86 -9.62
CA GLY A 86 -11.28 10.09 -9.43
C GLY A 86 -10.77 10.10 -7.99
N VAL A 87 -11.54 10.69 -7.05
CA VAL A 87 -11.23 10.71 -5.62
C VAL A 87 -11.61 9.37 -4.98
N ILE A 88 -10.65 8.69 -4.37
CA ILE A 88 -10.85 7.44 -3.65
C ILE A 88 -11.47 7.77 -2.29
N SER A 89 -12.80 7.75 -2.22
CA SER A 89 -13.54 7.89 -0.97
C SER A 89 -13.72 6.55 -0.26
N GLU A 90 -14.12 6.60 1.01
CA GLU A 90 -14.51 5.40 1.76
C GLU A 90 -15.64 4.63 1.08
N ASP A 91 -16.71 5.34 0.65
CA ASP A 91 -17.83 4.74 -0.09
C ASP A 91 -17.38 4.04 -1.38
N PHE A 92 -16.40 4.62 -2.09
CA PHE A 92 -15.84 4.03 -3.29
C PHE A 92 -15.09 2.74 -2.96
N LEU A 93 -14.24 2.76 -1.92
CA LEU A 93 -13.45 1.60 -1.52
C LEU A 93 -14.34 0.47 -1.01
N GLN A 94 -15.32 0.75 -0.16
CA GLN A 94 -16.26 -0.27 0.33
C GLN A 94 -17.02 -0.92 -0.82
N LEU A 95 -17.51 -0.13 -1.78
CA LEU A 95 -18.22 -0.66 -2.93
C LEU A 95 -17.30 -1.45 -3.85
N LEU A 96 -16.08 -0.96 -4.11
CA LEU A 96 -15.08 -1.65 -4.92
C LEU A 96 -14.70 -3.00 -4.31
N ILE A 97 -14.47 -3.05 -2.99
CA ILE A 97 -14.20 -4.28 -2.25
C ILE A 97 -15.35 -5.26 -2.42
N ALA A 98 -16.58 -4.84 -2.09
CA ALA A 98 -17.76 -5.71 -2.17
C ALA A 98 -18.01 -6.25 -3.59
N LYS A 99 -17.84 -5.42 -4.62
CA LYS A 99 -18.03 -5.82 -6.02
C LYS A 99 -16.92 -6.75 -6.49
N SER A 100 -15.68 -6.45 -6.14
CA SER A 100 -14.53 -7.30 -6.47
C SER A 100 -14.64 -8.67 -5.78
N ASP A 101 -14.96 -8.72 -4.49
CA ASP A 101 -15.08 -9.98 -3.75
C ASP A 101 -16.23 -10.84 -4.29
N ALA A 102 -17.36 -10.22 -4.65
CA ALA A 102 -18.45 -10.91 -5.32
C ALA A 102 -18.04 -11.49 -6.68
N ALA A 103 -17.29 -10.75 -7.50
CA ALA A 103 -16.79 -11.23 -8.79
C ALA A 103 -15.82 -12.41 -8.63
N ARG A 104 -14.94 -12.35 -7.63
CA ARG A 104 -14.00 -13.41 -7.27
C ARG A 104 -14.71 -14.68 -6.81
N ALA A 105 -15.69 -14.51 -5.92
CA ALA A 105 -16.51 -15.62 -5.43
C ALA A 105 -17.34 -16.26 -6.55
N ALA A 106 -17.86 -15.47 -7.49
CA ALA A 106 -18.68 -15.96 -8.60
C ALA A 106 -17.93 -16.95 -9.51
N VAL A 107 -16.61 -16.78 -9.66
CA VAL A 107 -15.77 -17.71 -10.44
C VAL A 107 -15.09 -18.77 -9.57
N GLY A 108 -15.21 -18.70 -8.24
CA GLY A 108 -14.51 -19.59 -7.31
C GLY A 108 -12.99 -19.45 -7.44
N PHE A 109 -12.50 -18.21 -7.46
CA PHE A 109 -11.08 -17.91 -7.63
C PHE A 109 -10.23 -18.54 -6.51
N ASP A 110 -9.21 -19.30 -6.90
CA ASP A 110 -8.22 -19.86 -5.97
C ASP A 110 -6.84 -19.99 -6.64
N LEU A 111 -5.78 -20.07 -5.83
CA LEU A 111 -4.41 -20.32 -6.29
C LEU A 111 -4.06 -21.79 -6.05
N VAL A 112 -3.82 -22.54 -7.12
CA VAL A 112 -3.58 -23.99 -7.07
C VAL A 112 -2.15 -24.30 -7.51
N ASP A 113 -1.47 -25.15 -6.74
CA ASP A 113 -0.17 -25.70 -7.12
C ASP A 113 -0.34 -26.83 -8.14
N ASP A 114 0.15 -26.61 -9.36
CA ASP A 114 0.26 -27.63 -10.39
C ASP A 114 1.63 -28.30 -10.32
N ALA A 115 1.67 -29.48 -9.70
CA ALA A 115 2.88 -30.29 -9.59
C ALA A 115 3.48 -30.70 -10.94
N THR A 116 2.67 -30.76 -12.01
CA THR A 116 3.13 -31.17 -13.35
C THR A 116 4.06 -30.13 -13.96
N THR A 117 3.66 -28.86 -13.92
CA THR A 117 4.43 -27.75 -14.49
C THR A 117 5.28 -27.02 -13.45
N GLY A 118 5.06 -27.29 -12.15
CA GLY A 118 5.69 -26.57 -11.05
C GLY A 118 5.22 -25.12 -10.95
N LEU A 119 4.02 -24.82 -11.46
CA LEU A 119 3.39 -23.50 -11.39
C LEU A 119 2.40 -23.43 -10.22
N ARG A 120 2.28 -22.26 -9.61
CA ARG A 120 1.08 -21.89 -8.84
C ARG A 120 0.19 -21.04 -9.75
N VAL A 121 -0.97 -21.55 -10.12
CA VAL A 121 -1.86 -20.96 -11.13
C VAL A 121 -3.17 -20.48 -10.49
N ALA A 122 -3.64 -19.31 -10.92
CA ALA A 122 -4.96 -18.81 -10.56
C ALA A 122 -6.05 -19.55 -11.34
N LEU A 123 -6.97 -20.22 -10.67
CA LEU A 123 -8.03 -21.01 -11.28
C LEU A 123 -9.44 -20.54 -10.85
N PRO A 124 -10.43 -20.55 -11.76
CA PRO A 124 -11.82 -20.31 -11.44
C PRO A 124 -12.52 -21.64 -11.11
N LEU A 125 -12.31 -22.16 -9.91
CA LEU A 125 -12.72 -23.53 -9.52
C LEU A 125 -14.24 -23.74 -9.46
N ALA A 126 -15.06 -22.68 -9.52
CA ALA A 126 -16.50 -22.83 -9.69
C ALA A 126 -16.92 -23.13 -11.15
N LEU A 127 -16.04 -22.82 -12.11
CA LEU A 127 -16.29 -22.91 -13.55
C LEU A 127 -15.60 -24.10 -14.20
N VAL A 128 -14.42 -24.48 -13.69
CA VAL A 128 -13.61 -25.56 -14.27
C VAL A 128 -13.26 -26.62 -13.23
N SER A 129 -13.10 -27.85 -13.70
CA SER A 129 -12.56 -28.96 -12.93
C SER A 129 -11.31 -29.50 -13.60
N ASP A 130 -10.46 -30.17 -12.82
CA ASP A 130 -9.31 -30.92 -13.32
C ASP A 130 -9.76 -31.92 -14.42
N ASP A 131 -9.10 -31.86 -15.57
CA ASP A 131 -9.32 -32.73 -16.73
C ASP A 131 -8.03 -33.47 -17.15
N GLY A 132 -7.05 -33.53 -16.24
CA GLY A 132 -5.85 -34.35 -16.32
C GLY A 132 -4.65 -33.74 -17.05
N SER A 133 -3.54 -34.48 -17.07
CA SER A 133 -2.29 -34.01 -17.67
C SER A 133 -2.31 -34.05 -19.19
N THR A 134 -1.58 -33.10 -19.80
CA THR A 134 -1.28 -33.05 -21.23
C THR A 134 0.21 -33.37 -21.46
N PRO A 135 0.68 -33.58 -22.70
CA PRO A 135 2.09 -33.83 -22.96
C PRO A 135 3.02 -32.69 -22.49
N VAL A 136 2.49 -31.48 -22.38
CA VAL A 136 3.25 -30.28 -22.04
C VAL A 136 2.83 -29.65 -20.71
N GLY A 137 1.81 -30.20 -20.02
CA GLY A 137 1.37 -29.68 -18.72
C GLY A 137 0.08 -30.29 -18.22
N HIS A 138 -0.90 -29.45 -17.86
CA HIS A 138 -2.12 -29.87 -17.14
C HIS A 138 -3.31 -29.03 -17.59
N VAL A 139 -4.46 -29.66 -17.83
CA VAL A 139 -5.68 -28.98 -18.27
C VAL A 139 -6.79 -29.00 -17.21
N TRP A 140 -7.44 -27.85 -17.05
CA TRP A 140 -8.73 -27.69 -16.36
C TRP A 140 -9.77 -27.27 -17.37
N ARG A 141 -10.96 -27.87 -17.29
CA ARG A 141 -12.00 -27.66 -18.29
C ARG A 141 -13.38 -27.59 -17.63
N SER A 142 -14.27 -26.76 -18.17
CA SER A 142 -15.67 -26.77 -17.78
C SER A 142 -16.36 -28.02 -18.32
N ALA A 143 -17.43 -28.48 -17.65
CA ALA A 143 -18.14 -29.71 -18.03
C ALA A 143 -18.71 -29.68 -19.46
N ASP A 144 -19.11 -28.50 -19.93
CA ASP A 144 -19.60 -28.24 -21.29
C ASP A 144 -18.48 -27.94 -22.30
N ARG A 145 -17.22 -27.93 -21.84
CA ARG A 145 -16.02 -27.56 -22.59
C ARG A 145 -15.99 -26.13 -23.11
N ALA A 146 -16.90 -25.28 -22.63
CA ALA A 146 -16.93 -23.87 -22.97
C ALA A 146 -15.73 -23.09 -22.44
N ILE A 147 -15.04 -23.57 -21.40
CA ILE A 147 -13.85 -22.95 -20.80
C ILE A 147 -12.74 -24.00 -20.70
N GLU A 148 -11.52 -23.60 -21.05
CA GLU A 148 -10.32 -24.41 -20.95
C GLU A 148 -9.15 -23.56 -20.46
N ILE A 149 -8.40 -24.10 -19.51
CA ILE A 149 -7.20 -23.49 -18.95
C ILE A 149 -6.13 -24.57 -18.93
N GLU A 150 -5.01 -24.34 -19.60
CA GLU A 150 -3.91 -25.30 -19.68
C GLU A 150 -2.63 -24.65 -19.16
N THR A 151 -2.03 -25.22 -18.12
CA THR A 151 -0.66 -24.88 -17.74
C THR A 151 0.31 -25.60 -18.66
N VAL A 152 1.47 -24.98 -18.90
CA VAL A 152 2.47 -25.48 -19.83
C VAL A 152 3.86 -25.34 -19.22
N ARG A 153 4.68 -26.37 -19.39
CA ARG A 153 6.13 -26.38 -19.15
C ARG A 153 6.83 -27.04 -20.32
N LEU A 154 7.66 -26.28 -21.03
CA LEU A 154 8.52 -26.74 -22.10
C LEU A 154 9.97 -26.78 -21.59
N THR A 155 10.70 -27.83 -21.90
CA THR A 155 12.06 -28.06 -21.41
C THR A 155 13.01 -28.36 -22.58
N GLY A 156 14.32 -28.19 -22.37
CA GLY A 156 15.31 -28.52 -23.41
C GLY A 156 15.20 -27.63 -24.64
N THR A 157 15.23 -28.21 -25.86
CA THR A 157 15.18 -27.46 -27.13
C THR A 157 13.83 -26.80 -27.41
N GLU A 158 12.77 -27.21 -26.71
CA GLU A 158 11.43 -26.60 -26.78
C GLU A 158 11.27 -25.44 -25.78
N GLY A 159 12.22 -25.28 -24.86
CA GLY A 159 12.26 -24.23 -23.83
C GLY A 159 12.93 -22.93 -24.27
N ASP A 160 13.05 -22.67 -25.57
CA ASP A 160 13.51 -21.37 -26.07
C ASP A 160 12.33 -20.39 -26.12
N ILE A 161 12.28 -19.47 -25.16
CA ILE A 161 11.20 -18.49 -25.01
C ILE A 161 11.01 -17.63 -26.27
N ASP A 162 12.09 -17.30 -26.98
CA ASP A 162 12.02 -16.46 -28.18
C ASP A 162 11.43 -17.24 -29.36
N ALA A 163 11.79 -18.53 -29.49
CA ALA A 163 11.22 -19.41 -30.50
C ALA A 163 9.73 -19.67 -30.25
N VAL A 164 9.33 -19.89 -28.99
CA VAL A 164 7.93 -20.06 -28.59
C VAL A 164 7.15 -18.78 -28.86
N HIS A 165 7.70 -17.61 -28.51
CA HIS A 165 7.08 -16.32 -28.78
C HIS A 165 6.84 -16.12 -30.28
N ALA A 166 7.88 -16.30 -31.10
CA ALA A 166 7.80 -16.16 -32.55
C ALA A 166 6.74 -17.09 -33.18
N MET A 167 6.60 -18.31 -32.66
CA MET A 167 5.58 -19.27 -33.11
C MET A 167 4.16 -18.83 -32.73
N LEU A 168 3.95 -18.34 -31.51
CA LEU A 168 2.63 -17.96 -31.00
C LEU A 168 2.14 -16.60 -31.54
N SER A 169 3.06 -15.69 -31.84
CA SER A 169 2.76 -14.38 -32.44
C SER A 169 2.32 -14.44 -33.90
N GLN A 170 2.56 -15.56 -34.59
CA GLN A 170 2.15 -15.70 -35.98
C GLN A 170 0.69 -16.13 -36.10
N PRO A 171 -0.16 -15.42 -36.86
CA PRO A 171 -1.50 -15.87 -37.16
C PRO A 171 -1.47 -17.15 -38.02
N SER A 172 -2.54 -17.95 -37.93
CA SER A 172 -2.74 -19.17 -38.73
C SER A 172 -4.07 -19.12 -39.47
N ALA A 173 -4.41 -20.17 -40.22
CA ALA A 173 -5.72 -20.27 -40.88
C ALA A 173 -6.91 -20.24 -39.89
N THR A 174 -6.68 -20.70 -38.66
CA THR A 174 -7.70 -20.80 -37.61
C THR A 174 -7.50 -19.81 -36.47
N ARG A 175 -6.32 -19.17 -36.38
CA ARG A 175 -5.90 -18.32 -35.26
C ARG A 175 -5.57 -16.90 -35.74
N SER A 176 -6.28 -15.90 -35.22
CA SER A 176 -5.91 -14.50 -35.35
C SER A 176 -5.23 -14.01 -34.06
N VAL A 177 -4.18 -13.22 -34.20
CA VAL A 177 -3.51 -12.55 -33.07
C VAL A 177 -4.00 -11.12 -33.02
N THR A 178 -4.63 -10.74 -31.91
CA THR A 178 -5.16 -9.39 -31.70
C THR A 178 -4.29 -8.56 -30.76
N SER A 179 -3.47 -9.21 -29.93
CA SER A 179 -2.54 -8.58 -29.02
C SER A 179 -1.30 -9.45 -28.87
N ASP A 180 -0.15 -8.80 -28.86
CA ASP A 180 1.16 -9.41 -28.64
C ASP A 180 1.99 -8.41 -27.83
N VAL A 181 2.35 -8.78 -26.61
CA VAL A 181 3.00 -7.90 -25.64
C VAL A 181 4.17 -8.64 -25.02
N ALA A 182 5.38 -8.10 -25.21
CA ALA A 182 6.56 -8.55 -24.48
C ALA A 182 6.49 -8.10 -23.01
N THR A 183 6.99 -8.94 -22.12
CA THR A 183 7.07 -8.69 -20.66
C THR A 183 8.49 -9.00 -20.18
N GLU A 184 8.79 -8.71 -18.92
CA GLU A 184 10.09 -9.07 -18.35
C GLU A 184 10.30 -10.60 -18.37
N GLY A 185 11.25 -11.05 -19.19
CA GLY A 185 11.60 -12.47 -19.34
C GLY A 185 10.54 -13.34 -20.04
N GLY A 186 9.52 -12.75 -20.69
CA GLY A 186 8.41 -13.51 -21.26
C GLY A 186 7.48 -12.69 -22.15
N PHE A 187 6.27 -13.19 -22.42
CA PHE A 187 5.28 -12.50 -23.25
C PHE A 187 3.83 -12.86 -22.91
N THR A 188 2.90 -12.09 -23.46
CA THR A 188 1.46 -12.36 -23.50
C THR A 188 0.95 -12.23 -24.94
N VAL A 189 0.28 -13.26 -25.44
CA VAL A 189 -0.39 -13.25 -26.76
C VAL A 189 -1.87 -13.52 -26.56
N ALA A 190 -2.72 -12.71 -27.19
CA ALA A 190 -4.16 -12.91 -27.14
C ALA A 190 -4.81 -12.74 -28.53
N GLY A 191 -5.91 -13.43 -28.75
CA GLY A 191 -6.50 -13.54 -30.07
C GLY A 191 -7.81 -14.28 -30.10
N VAL A 192 -8.17 -14.74 -31.29
CA VAL A 192 -9.32 -15.62 -31.51
C VAL A 192 -8.86 -16.83 -32.30
N GLU A 193 -9.12 -18.02 -31.79
CA GLU A 193 -8.82 -19.28 -32.46
C GLU A 193 -10.10 -20.11 -32.60
N GLY A 194 -10.46 -20.50 -33.82
CA GLY A 194 -11.67 -21.27 -34.08
C GLY A 194 -12.96 -20.58 -33.59
N GLY A 195 -12.97 -19.24 -33.51
CA GLY A 195 -14.09 -18.45 -32.97
C GLY A 195 -14.08 -18.27 -31.45
N ARG A 196 -13.12 -18.88 -30.73
CA ARG A 196 -12.97 -18.79 -29.28
C ARG A 196 -11.88 -17.78 -28.93
N PRO A 197 -12.15 -16.76 -28.11
CA PRO A 197 -11.10 -15.93 -27.53
C PRO A 197 -10.06 -16.79 -26.80
N TYR A 198 -8.79 -16.39 -26.91
CA TYR A 198 -7.72 -16.99 -26.14
C TYR A 198 -6.75 -15.93 -25.60
N LEU A 199 -6.09 -16.27 -24.51
CA LEU A 199 -4.94 -15.57 -23.94
C LEU A 199 -3.89 -16.59 -23.56
N MET A 200 -2.63 -16.30 -23.83
CA MET A 200 -1.47 -17.13 -23.53
C MET A 200 -0.42 -16.26 -22.83
N ARG A 201 0.09 -16.72 -21.69
CA ARG A 201 1.09 -16.00 -20.89
C ARG A 201 2.25 -16.94 -20.58
N PHE A 202 3.47 -16.53 -20.93
CA PHE A 202 4.68 -17.35 -20.78
C PHE A 202 5.86 -16.54 -20.25
N LYS A 203 6.77 -17.19 -19.52
CA LYS A 203 8.05 -16.66 -19.04
C LYS A 203 9.13 -17.75 -19.08
N GLY A 204 10.36 -17.37 -19.42
CA GLY A 204 11.52 -18.26 -19.32
C GLY A 204 11.99 -18.40 -17.88
N VAL A 205 12.25 -19.63 -17.43
CA VAL A 205 12.70 -19.96 -16.07
C VAL A 205 13.80 -21.00 -16.13
N ALA A 206 15.04 -20.62 -15.82
CA ALA A 206 16.20 -21.53 -15.72
C ALA A 206 16.39 -22.50 -16.92
N GLY A 207 16.08 -22.04 -18.15
CA GLY A 207 16.18 -22.84 -19.38
C GLY A 207 14.92 -23.61 -19.78
N ASP A 208 13.86 -23.53 -18.96
CA ASP A 208 12.51 -23.95 -19.32
C ASP A 208 11.67 -22.74 -19.77
N VAL A 209 10.56 -23.01 -20.46
CA VAL A 209 9.47 -22.04 -20.67
C VAL A 209 8.28 -22.51 -19.87
N ARG A 210 7.74 -21.65 -19.01
CA ARG A 210 6.53 -21.94 -18.23
C ARG A 210 5.46 -20.93 -18.53
N GLY A 211 4.21 -21.36 -18.49
CA GLY A 211 3.08 -20.49 -18.78
C GLY A 211 1.75 -21.18 -18.67
N PHE A 212 0.72 -20.49 -19.13
CA PHE A 212 -0.60 -21.05 -19.27
C PHE A 212 -1.35 -20.40 -20.44
N GLY A 213 -2.31 -21.15 -20.97
CA GLY A 213 -3.31 -20.69 -21.92
C GLY A 213 -4.70 -20.68 -21.28
N ILE A 214 -5.51 -19.69 -21.65
CA ILE A 214 -6.94 -19.63 -21.38
C ILE A 214 -7.65 -19.58 -22.71
N SER A 215 -8.64 -20.44 -22.92
CA SER A 215 -9.58 -20.37 -24.05
C SER A 215 -11.01 -20.50 -23.55
N TYR A 216 -11.92 -19.75 -24.13
CA TYR A 216 -13.33 -19.83 -23.74
C TYR A 216 -14.27 -19.49 -24.89
N ASP A 217 -15.51 -19.97 -24.80
CA ASP A 217 -16.56 -19.64 -25.76
C ASP A 217 -17.00 -18.17 -25.59
N PRO A 218 -17.38 -17.47 -26.67
CA PRO A 218 -17.82 -16.08 -26.58
C PRO A 218 -18.98 -15.83 -25.59
N SER A 219 -19.80 -16.85 -25.32
CA SER A 219 -20.87 -16.81 -24.30
C SER A 219 -20.35 -16.65 -22.88
N GLN A 220 -19.13 -17.09 -22.59
CA GLN A 220 -18.49 -17.01 -21.26
C GLN A 220 -17.68 -15.72 -21.07
N ARG A 221 -17.70 -14.80 -22.04
CA ARG A 221 -16.87 -13.58 -22.02
C ARG A 221 -17.07 -12.75 -20.75
N GLU A 222 -18.29 -12.63 -20.25
CA GLU A 222 -18.58 -11.84 -19.05
C GLU A 222 -17.87 -12.39 -17.80
N ALA A 223 -17.90 -13.71 -17.61
CA ALA A 223 -17.24 -14.35 -16.48
C ALA A 223 -15.71 -14.40 -16.63
N MET A 224 -15.23 -14.56 -17.87
CA MET A 224 -13.82 -14.86 -18.13
C MET A 224 -12.94 -13.63 -18.33
N LEU A 225 -13.47 -12.48 -18.73
CA LEU A 225 -12.64 -11.31 -19.07
C LEU A 225 -11.82 -10.82 -17.86
N SER A 226 -12.49 -10.54 -16.74
CA SER A 226 -11.81 -10.08 -15.51
C SER A 226 -10.88 -11.15 -14.94
N TYR A 227 -11.32 -12.41 -14.92
CA TYR A 227 -10.49 -13.54 -14.48
C TYR A 227 -9.20 -13.63 -15.32
N ALA A 228 -9.30 -13.61 -16.65
CA ALA A 228 -8.13 -13.74 -17.53
C ALA A 228 -7.16 -12.57 -17.37
N THR A 229 -7.65 -11.34 -17.20
CA THR A 229 -6.82 -10.17 -16.91
C THR A 229 -6.06 -10.33 -15.58
N VAL A 230 -6.76 -10.76 -14.52
CA VAL A 230 -6.11 -10.96 -13.21
C VAL A 230 -5.11 -12.11 -13.28
N ALA A 231 -5.50 -13.27 -13.80
CA ALA A 231 -4.62 -14.45 -13.91
C ALA A 231 -3.33 -14.14 -14.70
N ALA A 232 -3.42 -13.40 -15.81
CA ALA A 232 -2.27 -13.00 -16.61
C ALA A 232 -1.30 -12.07 -15.87
N ASN A 233 -1.82 -11.18 -15.02
CA ASN A 233 -1.02 -10.24 -14.25
C ASN A 233 -0.41 -10.86 -12.98
N LEU A 234 -1.07 -11.85 -12.36
CA LEU A 234 -0.55 -12.53 -11.17
C LEU A 234 0.48 -13.60 -11.47
N PHE A 235 0.73 -13.87 -12.75
CA PHE A 235 1.65 -14.91 -13.18
C PHE A 235 3.10 -14.50 -12.99
N ASP A 236 3.76 -15.12 -12.00
CA ASP A 236 5.21 -15.11 -11.87
C ASP A 236 5.74 -16.50 -11.47
N PRO A 237 6.36 -17.25 -12.40
CA PRO A 237 6.87 -18.59 -12.13
C PRO A 237 8.21 -18.62 -11.38
N ASP A 238 8.87 -17.47 -11.18
CA ASP A 238 10.13 -17.38 -10.43
C ASP A 238 9.91 -17.28 -8.91
N ILE A 239 8.68 -16.96 -8.48
CA ILE A 239 8.32 -16.78 -7.07
C ILE A 239 7.56 -18.03 -6.60
N PRO A 240 8.20 -18.96 -5.88
CA PRO A 240 7.46 -19.96 -5.15
C PRO A 240 6.72 -19.23 -4.03
N GLN A 241 5.39 -19.34 -3.99
CA GLN A 241 4.48 -18.68 -3.02
C GLN A 241 4.03 -17.25 -3.37
N VAL A 242 3.28 -17.05 -4.47
CA VAL A 242 2.38 -15.88 -4.51
C VAL A 242 1.25 -16.17 -3.52
N GLN A 243 1.27 -15.55 -2.34
CA GLN A 243 0.07 -15.40 -1.53
C GLN A 243 -0.90 -14.53 -2.32
N ASP A 244 -2.21 -14.79 -2.20
CA ASP A 244 -3.24 -14.01 -2.89
C ASP A 244 -2.96 -12.50 -2.73
N PRO A 245 -2.67 -11.78 -3.82
CA PRO A 245 -2.22 -10.42 -3.70
C PRO A 245 -3.32 -9.48 -3.23
N VAL A 246 -4.60 -9.87 -3.26
CA VAL A 246 -5.66 -9.09 -2.59
C VAL A 246 -5.61 -9.24 -1.07
N VAL A 247 -5.06 -10.36 -0.57
CA VAL A 247 -4.82 -10.63 0.85
C VAL A 247 -3.57 -9.91 1.34
N THR A 248 -2.54 -9.73 0.49
CA THR A 248 -1.31 -9.02 0.85
C THR A 248 -1.33 -7.52 0.54
N ALA A 249 -2.16 -7.08 -0.41
CA ALA A 249 -2.23 -5.69 -0.88
C ALA A 249 -3.32 -4.85 -0.17
N GLY A 250 -3.54 -5.11 1.12
CA GLY A 250 -4.60 -4.53 1.98
C GLY A 250 -5.12 -3.17 1.52
N LEU A 251 -6.42 -3.11 1.20
CA LEU A 251 -7.10 -1.85 0.96
C LEU A 251 -7.52 -1.23 2.28
N ASP A 252 -6.55 -0.69 3.02
CA ASP A 252 -6.88 0.20 4.13
C ASP A 252 -7.32 1.56 3.58
N PRO A 253 -8.56 2.00 3.82
CA PRO A 253 -8.92 3.38 3.58
C PRO A 253 -8.19 4.23 4.62
N ALA A 254 -7.05 4.82 4.25
CA ALA A 254 -6.69 6.11 4.81
C ALA A 254 -7.27 7.21 3.91
N PRO A 255 -8.47 7.74 4.15
CA PRO A 255 -8.78 9.10 3.75
C PRO A 255 -8.18 10.03 4.83
N THR A 256 -6.86 10.14 4.93
CA THR A 256 -6.28 11.21 5.75
C THR A 256 -6.31 12.51 4.96
N GLY A 257 -7.46 13.17 5.05
CA GLY A 257 -7.63 14.63 5.07
C GLY A 257 -6.62 15.46 4.30
N ALA A 258 -6.78 15.52 2.98
CA ALA A 258 -6.92 16.74 2.19
C ALA A 258 -6.63 16.42 0.71
N VAL A 259 -7.67 16.31 -0.11
CA VAL A 259 -7.59 17.04 -1.39
C VAL A 259 -7.27 18.47 -0.95
N PRO A 260 -6.13 19.08 -1.34
CA PRO A 260 -5.79 20.39 -0.83
C PRO A 260 -6.94 21.34 -1.12
N ASP A 261 -7.26 22.15 -0.12
CA ASP A 261 -8.14 23.34 -0.18
C ASP A 261 -7.65 24.40 -1.22
N ALA A 262 -6.71 24.01 -2.08
CA ALA A 262 -6.26 24.68 -3.29
C ALA A 262 -7.34 24.76 -4.38
N ALA A 263 -8.37 23.91 -4.36
CA ALA A 263 -9.52 24.05 -5.25
C ALA A 263 -10.46 25.18 -4.83
N ARG A 264 -10.39 25.65 -3.57
CA ARG A 264 -11.28 26.68 -3.04
C ARG A 264 -10.60 28.02 -2.75
N THR A 265 -9.28 28.04 -2.49
CA THR A 265 -8.60 29.24 -1.97
C THR A 265 -7.39 29.69 -2.80
N ARG A 266 -7.42 29.50 -4.13
CA ARG A 266 -6.41 30.04 -5.09
C ARG A 266 -6.95 31.17 -5.98
N GLY A 267 -8.09 31.77 -5.61
CA GLY A 267 -8.60 32.99 -6.24
C GLY A 267 -7.85 34.27 -5.87
N GLU A 268 -7.07 34.28 -4.77
CA GLU A 268 -6.57 35.54 -4.19
C GLU A 268 -5.04 35.65 -4.08
N ARG A 269 -4.26 34.56 -4.22
CA ARG A 269 -2.78 34.60 -4.08
C ARG A 269 -2.00 34.64 -5.41
N PHE A 270 -2.67 34.54 -6.55
CA PHE A 270 -2.03 34.53 -7.88
C PHE A 270 -1.53 35.91 -8.36
N ARG A 271 -1.68 36.97 -7.55
CA ARG A 271 -1.16 38.32 -7.87
C ARG A 271 0.24 38.61 -7.32
N SER A 272 0.84 37.75 -6.49
CA SER A 272 2.06 38.10 -5.74
C SER A 272 3.31 37.28 -6.09
N LEU A 273 3.28 36.38 -7.08
CA LEU A 273 4.44 35.57 -7.47
C LEU A 273 4.79 35.69 -8.96
N LEU A 274 4.33 36.76 -9.62
CA LEU A 274 4.70 37.12 -10.98
C LEU A 274 6.03 37.89 -11.10
N ASP A 275 6.80 38.01 -10.01
CA ASP A 275 8.11 38.69 -10.02
C ASP A 275 9.17 37.86 -9.29
N ALA A 276 9.73 36.85 -9.96
CA ALA A 276 11.14 36.48 -9.86
C ALA A 276 11.47 35.36 -10.86
N LYS A 277 12.40 35.65 -11.74
CA LYS A 277 12.76 34.92 -12.95
C LYS A 277 14.15 34.28 -12.75
N ALA A 278 14.32 33.07 -13.32
CA ALA A 278 15.54 32.49 -13.94
C ALA A 278 16.01 31.11 -13.39
N ARG A 279 16.18 30.19 -14.35
CA ARG A 279 16.80 28.82 -14.32
C ARG A 279 18.37 28.93 -14.27
N PRO A 280 19.23 27.90 -14.55
CA PRO A 280 19.08 26.42 -14.68
C PRO A 280 20.22 25.53 -14.04
N ASP A 281 20.03 24.19 -14.15
CA ASP A 281 20.94 23.02 -14.36
C ASP A 281 22.07 22.59 -13.38
N GLY A 282 22.22 21.26 -13.17
CA GLY A 282 23.53 20.61 -12.96
C GLY A 282 23.65 19.34 -12.08
N GLU A 283 23.75 18.18 -12.75
CA GLU A 283 24.64 17.01 -12.48
C GLU A 283 24.37 15.88 -11.46
N SER A 284 24.77 14.70 -11.94
CA SER A 284 24.60 13.32 -11.46
C SER A 284 25.85 12.86 -10.70
N GLY A 285 25.66 12.06 -9.64
CA GLY A 285 26.74 11.47 -8.84
C GLY A 285 26.34 10.13 -8.22
N THR A 286 27.19 9.14 -8.45
CA THR A 286 27.12 7.70 -8.12
C THR A 286 27.02 7.37 -6.61
N ALA A 287 26.16 6.42 -6.24
CA ALA A 287 26.00 5.89 -4.88
C ALA A 287 26.88 4.63 -4.61
N PRO A 288 27.48 4.48 -3.41
CA PRO A 288 28.14 3.24 -2.99
C PRO A 288 27.13 2.20 -2.48
N ALA A 289 27.55 0.93 -2.56
CA ALA A 289 26.76 -0.28 -2.30
C ALA A 289 25.96 -0.27 -0.99
N ALA A 290 24.65 -0.53 -1.11
CA ALA A 290 23.72 -0.64 0.01
C ALA A 290 23.89 -1.98 0.73
N THR A 291 24.13 -1.92 2.04
CA THR A 291 23.91 -3.03 2.97
C THR A 291 22.41 -3.32 2.99
N GLU A 292 22.00 -4.53 2.61
CA GLU A 292 20.57 -4.91 2.56
C GLU A 292 19.92 -4.71 3.94
N THR A 293 18.90 -3.86 4.00
CA THR A 293 18.16 -3.54 5.23
C THR A 293 17.01 -4.53 5.35
N ALA A 294 16.95 -5.31 6.44
CA ALA A 294 15.99 -6.39 6.61
C ALA A 294 14.62 -5.91 7.13
N SER A 295 14.59 -4.84 7.93
CA SER A 295 13.36 -4.22 8.49
C SER A 295 13.66 -2.82 9.05
N SER A 296 12.65 -1.97 9.23
CA SER A 296 12.77 -0.61 9.79
C SER A 296 11.60 -0.24 10.71
N GLY A 297 11.88 0.64 11.68
CA GLY A 297 10.90 1.13 12.65
C GLY A 297 11.32 2.46 13.28
N THR A 298 10.67 2.82 14.39
CA THR A 298 10.93 4.03 15.18
C THR A 298 11.33 3.65 16.60
N GLY A 299 12.12 4.50 17.23
CA GLY A 299 12.36 4.48 18.66
C GLY A 299 12.40 5.89 19.25
N PHE A 300 12.44 5.99 20.58
CA PHE A 300 12.52 7.26 21.27
C PHE A 300 13.40 7.19 22.52
N VAL A 301 14.05 8.31 22.84
CA VAL A 301 15.00 8.42 23.95
C VAL A 301 14.27 8.35 25.29
N VAL A 302 14.75 7.49 26.19
CA VAL A 302 14.18 7.30 27.54
C VAL A 302 15.15 7.55 28.67
N SER A 303 16.45 7.67 28.38
CA SER A 303 17.49 7.94 29.37
C SER A 303 18.55 8.90 28.83
N ASN A 304 19.14 9.69 29.74
CA ASN A 304 20.31 10.52 29.43
C ASN A 304 21.56 9.66 29.14
N ASP A 305 21.54 8.39 29.53
CA ASP A 305 22.64 7.45 29.33
C ASP A 305 22.50 6.69 27.98
N GLY A 306 21.91 7.29 26.94
CA GLY A 306 21.94 6.71 25.58
C GLY A 306 20.93 5.60 25.27
N TRP A 307 19.91 5.40 26.12
CA TRP A 307 18.88 4.38 25.89
C TRP A 307 17.70 4.89 25.06
N VAL A 308 17.29 4.08 24.08
CA VAL A 308 16.16 4.29 23.18
C VAL A 308 15.20 3.10 23.29
N LEU A 309 13.91 3.35 23.50
CA LEU A 309 12.88 2.32 23.43
C LEU A 309 12.37 2.15 22.00
N THR A 310 12.00 0.93 21.64
CA THR A 310 11.34 0.54 20.38
C THR A 310 10.55 -0.77 20.60
N ASN A 311 10.00 -1.37 19.54
CA ASN A 311 9.38 -2.68 19.63
C ASN A 311 10.38 -3.84 19.54
N ALA A 312 10.05 -4.97 20.18
CA ALA A 312 10.85 -6.19 20.08
C ALA A 312 10.89 -6.73 18.65
N HIS A 313 9.78 -6.70 17.91
CA HIS A 313 9.77 -7.16 16.51
C HIS A 313 10.59 -6.28 15.56
N VAL A 314 10.93 -5.05 15.96
CA VAL A 314 11.77 -4.14 15.16
C VAL A 314 13.26 -4.41 15.36
N ALA A 315 13.67 -4.72 16.61
CA ALA A 315 15.08 -4.77 16.99
C ALA A 315 15.58 -6.15 17.47
N GLY A 316 14.68 -7.07 17.81
CA GLY A 316 15.00 -8.29 18.57
C GLY A 316 15.70 -9.38 17.78
N ALA A 317 15.34 -9.58 16.51
CA ALA A 317 15.92 -10.59 15.63
C ALA A 317 17.05 -10.06 14.73
N CYS A 318 17.49 -8.82 14.97
CA CYS A 318 18.48 -8.14 14.15
C CYS A 318 19.89 -8.56 14.54
N ARG A 319 20.73 -8.90 13.56
CA ARG A 319 22.15 -9.11 13.78
C ARG A 319 22.84 -7.84 14.26
N ALA A 320 22.44 -6.69 13.71
CA ALA A 320 22.84 -5.38 14.21
C ALA A 320 21.68 -4.38 14.10
N VAL A 321 21.63 -3.44 15.04
CA VAL A 321 20.60 -2.39 15.07
C VAL A 321 21.28 -1.04 14.89
N MET A 322 20.84 -0.26 13.90
CA MET A 322 21.32 1.10 13.65
C MET A 322 20.28 2.13 14.10
N VAL A 323 20.71 3.11 14.89
CA VAL A 323 19.86 4.17 15.46
C VAL A 323 20.10 5.47 14.69
N GLY A 324 19.35 5.67 13.61
CA GLY A 324 19.48 6.84 12.72
C GLY A 324 20.92 7.19 12.37
N ASP A 325 21.26 8.47 12.52
CA ASP A 325 22.60 9.01 12.31
C ASP A 325 23.53 8.83 13.53
N LYS A 326 23.07 8.17 14.61
CA LYS A 326 23.81 8.01 15.87
C LYS A 326 24.70 6.78 15.91
N GLY A 327 24.49 5.85 14.99
CA GLY A 327 25.34 4.67 14.78
C GLY A 327 24.72 3.37 15.27
N LEU A 328 25.57 2.34 15.35
CA LEU A 328 25.18 1.00 15.76
C LEU A 328 24.94 0.92 17.27
N ALA A 329 23.88 0.22 17.66
CA ALA A 329 23.63 -0.12 19.04
C ALA A 329 24.71 -1.07 19.56
N ASP A 330 25.27 -0.77 20.73
CA ASP A 330 26.25 -1.63 21.40
C ASP A 330 25.57 -2.66 22.32
N LYS A 331 24.28 -2.48 22.61
CA LYS A 331 23.48 -3.37 23.44
C LYS A 331 22.00 -3.30 23.06
N VAL A 332 21.37 -4.47 22.99
CA VAL A 332 19.93 -4.65 22.78
C VAL A 332 19.38 -5.49 23.92
N LEU A 333 18.32 -5.00 24.56
CA LEU A 333 17.57 -5.71 25.59
C LEU A 333 16.14 -5.88 25.09
N VAL A 334 15.59 -7.10 25.20
CA VAL A 334 14.29 -7.43 24.61
C VAL A 334 13.36 -8.05 25.65
N ASP A 335 12.08 -7.77 25.52
CA ASP A 335 10.95 -8.48 26.10
C ASP A 335 9.97 -8.81 24.97
N GLU A 336 10.16 -9.99 24.38
CA GLU A 336 9.35 -10.46 23.25
C GLU A 336 7.88 -10.64 23.63
N ALA A 337 7.62 -11.04 24.88
CA ALA A 337 6.27 -11.31 25.37
C ALA A 337 5.42 -10.04 25.43
N ASN A 338 6.04 -8.87 25.63
CA ASN A 338 5.34 -7.58 25.63
C ASN A 338 5.65 -6.71 24.40
N ASP A 339 6.40 -7.24 23.44
CA ASP A 339 6.84 -6.54 22.22
C ASP A 339 7.60 -5.22 22.50
N VAL A 340 8.40 -5.18 23.57
CA VAL A 340 9.22 -4.01 23.95
C VAL A 340 10.70 -4.35 23.85
N ALA A 341 11.49 -3.43 23.29
CA ALA A 341 12.94 -3.50 23.32
C ALA A 341 13.57 -2.16 23.72
N ALA A 342 14.75 -2.22 24.32
CA ALA A 342 15.63 -1.07 24.56
C ALA A 342 16.95 -1.29 23.84
N VAL A 343 17.39 -0.29 23.09
CA VAL A 343 18.70 -0.26 22.43
C VAL A 343 19.55 0.84 23.03
N HIS A 344 20.84 0.59 23.18
CA HIS A 344 21.80 1.55 23.72
C HIS A 344 22.82 1.93 22.65
N VAL A 345 23.12 3.24 22.58
CA VAL A 345 24.20 3.79 21.75
C VAL A 345 25.07 4.71 22.60
N GLY A 346 26.39 4.62 22.42
CA GLY A 346 27.35 5.51 23.09
C GLY A 346 27.37 6.96 22.60
N ALA A 347 26.38 7.40 21.82
CA ALA A 347 26.26 8.74 21.27
C ALA A 347 25.38 9.66 22.13
N LYS A 348 25.58 10.97 22.03
CA LYS A 348 24.68 11.94 22.67
C LYS A 348 23.34 11.97 21.92
N LEU A 349 22.26 11.74 22.66
CA LEU A 349 20.89 11.73 22.15
C LEU A 349 20.11 13.00 22.52
N GLY A 350 18.89 13.11 21.98
CA GLY A 350 17.90 14.11 22.38
C GLY A 350 17.46 13.97 23.84
N LYS A 351 16.52 14.80 24.27
CA LYS A 351 16.04 14.80 25.65
C LYS A 351 15.23 13.52 25.95
N PRO A 352 15.45 12.86 27.08
CA PRO A 352 14.60 11.74 27.47
C PRO A 352 13.13 12.14 27.59
N LEU A 353 12.24 11.37 26.95
CA LEU A 353 10.81 11.53 27.11
C LEU A 353 10.37 10.83 28.40
N ALA A 354 9.54 11.52 29.18
CA ALA A 354 9.02 10.98 30.42
C ALA A 354 7.90 9.97 30.14
N ILE A 355 7.95 8.80 30.77
CA ILE A 355 6.87 7.81 30.70
C ILE A 355 5.73 8.23 31.65
N ALA A 356 4.49 8.10 31.21
CA ALA A 356 3.33 8.38 32.04
C ALA A 356 3.37 7.53 33.33
N GLY A 357 3.26 8.18 34.49
CA GLY A 357 3.21 7.51 35.80
C GLY A 357 1.83 6.94 36.15
N ASP A 358 0.84 7.29 35.34
CA ASP A 358 -0.57 6.91 35.45
C ASP A 358 -1.07 6.38 34.10
N MET A 359 -2.20 5.67 34.13
CA MET A 359 -2.84 5.20 32.91
C MET A 359 -3.54 6.35 32.18
N PRO A 360 -3.45 6.43 30.84
CA PRO A 360 -4.23 7.40 30.07
C PRO A 360 -5.73 7.12 30.22
N ARG A 361 -6.54 8.15 29.96
CA ARG A 361 -8.01 8.04 30.04
C ARG A 361 -8.61 7.76 28.67
N LEU A 362 -9.79 7.14 28.66
CA LEU A 362 -10.61 7.02 27.44
C LEU A 362 -10.90 8.41 26.87
N GLY A 363 -10.73 8.55 25.56
CA GLY A 363 -10.91 9.80 24.82
C GLY A 363 -9.77 10.81 24.98
N GLU A 364 -8.69 10.47 25.68
CA GLU A 364 -7.53 11.36 25.82
C GLU A 364 -6.84 11.55 24.46
N ASP A 365 -6.57 12.81 24.10
CA ASP A 365 -5.87 13.20 22.87
C ASP A 365 -4.42 12.67 22.89
N VAL A 366 -4.02 12.04 21.80
CA VAL A 366 -2.68 11.47 21.65
C VAL A 366 -2.09 11.77 20.28
N LEU A 367 -0.77 11.84 20.23
CA LEU A 367 0.05 11.97 19.04
C LEU A 367 0.91 10.72 18.89
N ALA A 368 0.89 10.08 17.73
CA ALA A 368 1.85 9.03 17.37
C ALA A 368 2.93 9.64 16.49
N LEU A 369 4.20 9.41 16.85
CA LEU A 369 5.35 9.95 16.12
C LEU A 369 6.22 8.82 15.59
N GLY A 370 6.66 8.94 14.33
CA GLY A 370 7.53 7.93 13.73
C GLY A 370 8.09 8.25 12.36
N PHE A 371 8.88 7.31 11.83
CA PHE A 371 9.56 7.39 10.55
C PHE A 371 9.09 6.28 9.62
N PRO A 372 8.02 6.49 8.83
CA PRO A 372 7.61 5.53 7.81
C PRO A 372 8.66 5.43 6.69
N LEU A 373 9.01 4.19 6.28
CA LEU A 373 9.70 3.83 5.02
C LEU A 373 11.05 4.52 4.72
N ARG A 374 12.14 4.13 5.42
CA ARG A 374 13.50 4.67 5.19
C ARG A 374 14.32 4.02 4.06
N SER A 375 13.79 3.05 3.31
CA SER A 375 14.56 2.36 2.28
C SER A 375 14.78 3.16 0.99
N ILE A 376 14.16 4.35 0.81
CA ILE A 376 14.23 5.07 -0.49
C ILE A 376 14.50 6.60 -0.38
N LEU A 377 14.17 7.34 0.69
CA LEU A 377 14.45 8.80 0.79
C LEU A 377 14.66 9.28 2.25
N ALA A 378 15.41 10.37 2.43
CA ALA A 378 15.54 11.10 3.70
C ALA A 378 14.24 11.82 4.09
N ASP A 379 13.86 12.15 5.34
CA ASP A 379 14.28 11.76 6.70
C ASP A 379 13.30 12.42 7.73
N SER A 380 12.04 12.68 7.37
CA SER A 380 11.16 13.54 8.20
C SER A 380 10.29 12.75 9.17
N LEU A 381 10.22 13.26 10.39
CA LEU A 381 9.35 12.75 11.45
C LEU A 381 7.89 12.96 11.07
N ASN A 382 7.11 11.88 10.98
CA ASN A 382 5.68 11.92 10.81
C ASN A 382 4.98 12.05 12.18
N VAL A 383 3.89 12.81 12.22
CA VAL A 383 3.03 12.95 13.40
C VAL A 383 1.58 12.76 13.00
N THR A 384 0.92 11.79 13.62
CA THR A 384 -0.53 11.59 13.49
C THR A 384 -1.21 11.87 14.81
N ARG A 385 -2.45 12.36 14.77
CA ARG A 385 -3.25 12.64 15.97
C ARG A 385 -4.46 11.73 16.01
N GLY A 386 -4.83 11.32 17.22
CA GLY A 386 -6.08 10.66 17.52
C GLY A 386 -6.37 10.72 19.00
N ASN A 387 -7.11 9.74 19.50
CA ASN A 387 -7.41 9.57 20.92
C ASN A 387 -7.20 8.12 21.37
N VAL A 388 -7.24 7.90 22.68
CA VAL A 388 -7.33 6.56 23.28
C VAL A 388 -8.77 6.06 23.21
N SER A 389 -9.03 5.12 22.31
CA SER A 389 -10.35 4.53 22.06
C SER A 389 -10.71 3.44 23.09
N SER A 390 -9.72 2.69 23.59
CA SER A 390 -9.90 1.65 24.62
C SER A 390 -8.64 1.51 25.48
N LEU A 391 -8.83 1.12 26.75
CA LEU A 391 -7.73 0.80 27.68
C LEU A 391 -7.28 -0.67 27.62
N ARG A 392 -7.80 -1.41 26.64
CA ARG A 392 -7.48 -2.81 26.36
C ARG A 392 -7.34 -3.02 24.87
N GLY A 393 -6.51 -3.98 24.48
CA GLY A 393 -6.36 -4.44 23.11
C GLY A 393 -7.44 -5.43 22.67
N LEU A 394 -7.20 -6.07 21.53
CA LEU A 394 -8.02 -7.14 20.99
C LEU A 394 -8.27 -8.23 22.05
N SER A 395 -9.48 -8.79 22.07
CA SER A 395 -9.87 -9.85 23.03
C SER A 395 -9.64 -9.48 24.51
N ASN A 396 -9.78 -8.18 24.85
CA ASN A 396 -9.55 -7.63 26.18
C ASN A 396 -8.09 -7.74 26.69
N ASP A 397 -7.12 -7.87 25.79
CA ASP A 397 -5.71 -7.97 26.16
C ASP A 397 -5.28 -6.76 27.01
N PRO A 398 -4.86 -6.98 28.28
CA PRO A 398 -4.51 -5.90 29.19
C PRO A 398 -3.16 -5.25 28.87
N ARG A 399 -2.39 -5.74 27.89
CA ARG A 399 -1.07 -5.20 27.52
C ARG A 399 -1.16 -3.97 26.60
N TYR A 400 -2.26 -3.82 25.88
CA TYR A 400 -2.41 -2.81 24.84
C TYR A 400 -3.49 -1.78 25.17
N LEU A 401 -3.36 -0.62 24.54
CA LEU A 401 -4.38 0.40 24.35
C LEU A 401 -4.87 0.31 22.91
N GLN A 402 -6.15 0.60 22.70
CA GLN A 402 -6.66 0.91 21.36
C GLN A 402 -6.62 2.42 21.15
N ILE A 403 -6.16 2.85 19.99
CA ILE A 403 -6.05 4.26 19.61
C ILE A 403 -6.69 4.48 18.24
N SER A 404 -7.18 5.70 18.02
CA SER A 404 -7.67 6.14 16.71
C SER A 404 -6.61 6.87 15.89
N ALA A 405 -5.44 7.18 16.48
CA ALA A 405 -4.35 7.82 15.75
C ALA A 405 -3.88 6.87 14.62
N PRO A 406 -3.81 7.33 13.36
CA PRO A 406 -3.32 6.51 12.25
C PRO A 406 -1.89 6.02 12.49
N VAL A 407 -1.65 4.73 12.26
CA VAL A 407 -0.35 4.06 12.40
C VAL A 407 0.01 3.42 11.07
N GLN A 408 1.29 3.50 10.66
CA GLN A 408 1.80 2.96 9.41
C GLN A 408 3.06 2.12 9.66
N PRO A 409 3.45 1.20 8.75
CA PRO A 409 4.75 0.55 8.80
C PRO A 409 5.89 1.57 8.95
N GLY A 410 6.76 1.36 9.93
CA GLY A 410 7.81 2.29 10.34
C GLY A 410 7.48 3.13 11.58
N ASN A 411 6.19 3.32 11.94
CA ASN A 411 5.80 3.91 13.22
C ASN A 411 5.93 2.93 14.40
N SER A 412 6.04 1.62 14.13
CA SER A 412 6.31 0.60 15.16
C SER A 412 7.50 0.98 16.02
N GLY A 413 7.29 1.02 17.33
CA GLY A 413 8.28 1.36 18.34
C GLY A 413 8.35 2.86 18.64
N GLY A 414 7.63 3.68 17.88
CA GLY A 414 7.53 5.12 18.11
C GLY A 414 6.69 5.48 19.34
N PRO A 415 6.90 6.67 19.92
CA PRO A 415 6.18 7.09 21.10
C PRO A 415 4.74 7.50 20.73
N LEU A 416 3.79 7.04 21.52
CA LEU A 416 2.47 7.63 21.63
C LEU A 416 2.51 8.62 22.80
N VAL A 417 2.34 9.91 22.54
CA VAL A 417 2.42 10.98 23.56
C VAL A 417 1.10 11.70 23.72
N ASP A 418 0.84 12.26 24.90
CA ASP A 418 -0.22 13.26 25.06
C ASP A 418 0.27 14.66 24.65
N LEU A 419 -0.62 15.66 24.71
CA LEU A 419 -0.29 17.06 24.37
C LEU A 419 0.68 17.75 25.35
N THR A 420 1.15 17.05 26.39
CA THR A 420 2.22 17.52 27.29
C THR A 420 3.59 16.97 26.89
N GLY A 421 3.64 16.03 25.94
CA GLY A 421 4.86 15.39 25.46
C GLY A 421 5.34 14.22 26.31
N ARG A 422 4.54 13.74 27.29
CA ARG A 422 4.84 12.50 28.02
C ARG A 422 4.37 11.29 27.21
N VAL A 423 5.09 10.20 27.30
CA VAL A 423 4.80 8.94 26.61
C VAL A 423 3.69 8.20 27.35
N VAL A 424 2.53 8.09 26.71
CA VAL A 424 1.35 7.35 27.18
C VAL A 424 1.22 5.97 26.53
N GLY A 425 2.11 5.61 25.59
CA GLY A 425 2.21 4.27 25.03
C GLY A 425 3.33 4.13 23.99
N ILE A 426 3.54 2.91 23.49
CA ILE A 426 4.47 2.63 22.39
C ILE A 426 3.67 2.06 21.23
N VAL A 427 3.71 2.74 20.09
CA VAL A 427 2.96 2.33 18.88
C VAL A 427 3.42 0.94 18.43
N THR A 428 2.49 0.05 18.09
CA THR A 428 2.80 -1.26 17.49
C THR A 428 1.94 -1.48 16.24
N ALA A 429 2.59 -1.69 15.10
CA ALA A 429 1.91 -2.05 13.85
C ALA A 429 1.69 -3.56 13.71
N LYS A 430 2.20 -4.39 14.66
CA LYS A 430 2.09 -5.85 14.62
C LYS A 430 0.68 -6.37 14.88
N LEU A 431 -0.15 -5.58 15.55
CA LEU A 431 -1.53 -5.92 15.91
C LEU A 431 -2.51 -5.34 14.88
N ASP A 432 -2.22 -5.57 13.60
CA ASP A 432 -2.91 -4.95 12.47
C ASP A 432 -4.40 -5.35 12.36
N ALA A 433 -5.19 -4.53 11.65
CA ALA A 433 -6.59 -4.72 11.29
C ALA A 433 -6.88 -6.10 10.67
N ILE A 434 -5.89 -6.73 10.03
CA ILE A 434 -5.95 -8.10 9.50
C ILE A 434 -6.21 -9.14 10.60
N ALA A 435 -5.56 -9.04 11.76
CA ALA A 435 -5.77 -9.96 12.88
C ALA A 435 -7.15 -9.76 13.55
N VAL A 436 -7.73 -8.55 13.43
CA VAL A 436 -9.09 -8.25 13.89
C VAL A 436 -10.11 -8.73 12.85
N ALA A 437 -9.82 -8.60 11.56
CA ALA A 437 -10.64 -9.08 10.46
C ALA A 437 -10.75 -10.62 10.47
N ASP A 438 -9.64 -11.34 10.69
CA ASP A 438 -9.63 -12.81 10.84
C ASP A 438 -10.44 -13.29 12.05
N ALA A 439 -10.52 -12.48 13.12
CA ALA A 439 -11.22 -12.83 14.35
C ALA A 439 -12.70 -12.42 14.37
N THR A 440 -13.09 -11.37 13.62
CA THR A 440 -14.41 -10.75 13.70
C THR A 440 -15.21 -10.78 12.40
N GLY A 441 -14.55 -11.03 11.26
CA GLY A 441 -15.18 -11.00 9.93
C GLY A 441 -15.43 -9.58 9.38
N ASP A 442 -15.07 -8.53 10.14
CA ASP A 442 -15.21 -7.13 9.76
C ASP A 442 -13.83 -6.43 9.83
N ILE A 443 -13.52 -5.56 8.86
CA ILE A 443 -12.31 -4.73 8.89
C ILE A 443 -12.62 -3.46 9.70
N PRO A 444 -12.05 -3.30 10.91
CA PRO A 444 -12.41 -2.20 11.76
C PRO A 444 -11.77 -0.89 11.31
N GLN A 445 -12.58 0.15 11.13
CA GLN A 445 -12.10 1.50 10.82
C GLN A 445 -11.45 2.15 12.07
N SER A 446 -10.28 2.78 11.91
CA SER A 446 -9.59 3.55 12.97
C SER A 446 -9.28 2.75 14.26
N ILE A 447 -8.99 1.46 14.15
CA ILE A 447 -8.51 0.63 15.27
C ILE A 447 -7.01 0.38 15.11
N ASN A 448 -6.21 1.12 15.87
CA ASN A 448 -4.78 0.88 15.99
C ASN A 448 -4.44 0.54 17.45
N PHE A 449 -3.22 0.04 17.68
CA PHE A 449 -2.82 -0.39 19.02
C PHE A 449 -1.50 0.24 19.46
N ALA A 450 -1.38 0.44 20.77
CA ALA A 450 -0.14 0.84 21.42
C ALA A 450 0.06 0.01 22.70
N ILE A 451 1.30 -0.38 22.97
CA ILE A 451 1.69 -1.00 24.23
C ILE A 451 1.53 0.03 25.34
N ARG A 452 0.96 -0.40 26.47
CA ARG A 452 0.68 0.48 27.60
C ARG A 452 1.95 1.03 28.28
N PRO A 453 1.87 2.22 28.91
CA PRO A 453 3.03 2.87 29.50
C PRO A 453 3.54 2.12 30.73
N ASP A 454 2.68 1.40 31.46
CA ASP A 454 3.09 0.58 32.60
C ASP A 454 3.89 -0.67 32.19
N ALA A 455 3.67 -1.21 31.00
CA ALA A 455 4.50 -2.28 30.46
C ALA A 455 5.92 -1.77 30.14
N ALA A 456 6.01 -0.61 29.48
CA ALA A 456 7.29 0.05 29.21
C ALA A 456 8.05 0.41 30.51
N ALA A 457 7.36 0.99 31.49
CA ALA A 457 7.95 1.36 32.78
C ALA A 457 8.44 0.15 33.58
N ARG A 458 7.68 -0.97 33.59
CA ARG A 458 8.12 -2.23 34.20
C ARG A 458 9.36 -2.76 33.51
N PHE A 459 9.35 -2.84 32.18
CA PHE A 459 10.50 -3.31 31.40
C PHE A 459 11.77 -2.51 31.71
N LEU A 460 11.69 -1.17 31.68
CA LEU A 460 12.83 -0.31 32.00
C LEU A 460 13.36 -0.54 33.43
N LYS A 461 12.45 -0.68 34.40
CA LYS A 461 12.79 -0.98 35.80
C LYS A 461 13.48 -2.34 35.95
N ASP A 462 12.93 -3.37 35.32
CA ASP A 462 13.45 -4.75 35.39
C ASP A 462 14.83 -4.86 34.73
N LYS A 463 15.10 -4.07 33.69
CA LYS A 463 16.41 -3.98 33.04
C LYS A 463 17.38 -3.01 33.73
N GLY A 464 16.96 -2.32 34.79
CA GLY A 464 17.80 -1.36 35.52
C GLY A 464 18.13 -0.09 34.73
N ILE A 465 17.30 0.28 33.74
CA ILE A 465 17.47 1.51 32.96
C ILE A 465 16.82 2.67 33.72
N ARG A 466 17.58 3.75 33.95
CA ARG A 466 17.05 4.97 34.56
C ARG A 466 16.18 5.71 33.55
N PHE A 467 14.97 6.11 33.94
CA PHE A 467 14.04 6.86 33.11
C PHE A 467 13.27 7.91 33.94
N ALA A 468 12.71 8.91 33.26
CA ALA A 468 11.85 9.91 33.89
C ALA A 468 10.38 9.46 33.84
N SER A 469 9.62 9.76 34.89
CA SER A 469 8.16 9.61 34.90
C SER A 469 7.47 10.94 35.11
N ALA A 470 6.33 11.16 34.45
CA ALA A 470 5.52 12.37 34.59
C ALA A 470 4.04 12.04 34.88
N PRO A 471 3.40 12.71 35.85
CA PRO A 471 1.97 12.58 36.11
C PRO A 471 1.14 13.29 35.04
N ALA A 472 -0.16 12.99 34.98
CA ALA A 472 -1.09 13.75 34.13
C ALA A 472 -1.06 15.24 34.46
N SER A 473 -1.09 16.07 33.43
CA SER A 473 -1.16 17.53 33.53
C SER A 473 -2.40 18.07 32.81
N LYS A 474 -2.88 19.24 33.24
CA LYS A 474 -3.95 19.99 32.56
C LYS A 474 -3.41 21.08 31.65
N ASN A 475 -2.10 21.30 31.64
CA ASN A 475 -1.43 22.31 30.83
C ASN A 475 -0.96 21.65 29.53
N PHE A 476 -1.84 21.67 28.52
CA PHE A 476 -1.56 21.11 27.21
C PHE A 476 -0.93 22.17 26.29
N ALA A 477 0.07 21.76 25.52
CA ALA A 477 0.63 22.57 24.45
C ALA A 477 -0.14 22.32 23.13
N SER A 478 0.14 23.12 22.09
CA SER A 478 -0.38 22.84 20.77
C SER A 478 0.29 21.59 20.17
N VAL A 479 -0.35 20.93 19.21
CA VAL A 479 0.25 19.77 18.51
C VAL A 479 1.63 20.11 17.95
N ALA A 480 1.78 21.30 17.36
CA ALA A 480 3.04 21.76 16.78
C ALA A 480 4.11 21.97 17.85
N ASP A 481 3.76 22.59 18.99
CA ASP A 481 4.69 22.85 20.09
C ASP A 481 5.11 21.56 20.79
N THR A 482 4.16 20.64 21.04
CA THR A 482 4.45 19.31 21.59
C THR A 482 5.40 18.56 20.67
N THR A 483 5.11 18.53 19.36
CA THR A 483 5.94 17.87 18.35
C THR A 483 7.35 18.45 18.33
N ALA A 484 7.47 19.78 18.20
CA ALA A 484 8.77 20.46 18.17
C ALA A 484 9.58 20.20 19.46
N GLY A 485 8.91 20.12 20.61
CA GLY A 485 9.55 19.87 21.90
C GLY A 485 10.12 18.45 22.06
N ILE A 486 9.68 17.47 21.25
CA ILE A 486 10.09 16.07 21.37
C ILE A 486 10.75 15.49 20.12
N ALA A 487 10.72 16.19 18.98
CA ALA A 487 11.17 15.68 17.69
C ALA A 487 12.60 15.11 17.72
N ASP A 488 13.54 15.84 18.34
CA ASP A 488 14.95 15.43 18.48
C ASP A 488 15.16 14.16 19.34
N SER A 489 14.09 13.72 20.01
CA SER A 489 14.09 12.56 20.91
C SER A 489 13.45 11.34 20.26
N VAL A 490 12.94 11.47 19.03
CA VAL A 490 12.36 10.38 18.23
C VAL A 490 13.31 10.08 17.09
N MET A 491 13.63 8.80 16.90
CA MET A 491 14.70 8.35 16.01
C MET A 491 14.25 7.14 15.21
N PRO A 492 14.79 6.94 14.00
CA PRO A 492 14.57 5.70 13.27
C PRO A 492 15.38 4.55 13.87
N ILE A 493 14.89 3.34 13.69
CA ILE A 493 15.58 2.10 14.05
C ILE A 493 15.65 1.25 12.80
N LEU A 494 16.86 0.83 12.44
CA LEU A 494 17.11 0.02 11.25
C LEU A 494 17.70 -1.32 11.65
N CYS A 495 17.07 -2.40 11.18
CA CYS A 495 17.50 -3.77 11.38
C CYS A 495 18.42 -4.19 10.24
N LEU A 496 19.68 -4.48 10.55
CA LEU A 496 20.69 -4.93 9.59
C LEU A 496 20.87 -6.44 9.75
N ASP A 497 20.67 -7.19 8.65
CA ASP A 497 20.67 -8.66 8.57
C ASP A 497 19.79 -9.34 9.64
N ALA A 498 18.57 -9.76 9.30
CA ALA A 498 17.81 -10.67 10.17
C ALA A 498 18.39 -12.09 10.07
N GLU A 499 18.60 -12.78 11.20
CA GLU A 499 18.96 -14.20 11.15
C GLU A 499 17.81 -14.99 10.49
N ARG A 500 18.12 -15.70 9.40
CA ARG A 500 17.18 -16.49 8.59
C ARG A 500 16.58 -17.67 9.33
#